data_AF-A0A0G0ACJ5-F1
#
_entry.id   AF-A0A0G0ACJ5-F1
#
_cell.length_a   1.000
_cell.length_b   1.000
_cell.length_c   1.000
_cell.angle_alpha   90.00
_cell.angle_beta   90.00
_cell.angle_gamma   90.00
#
_symmetry.space_group_name_H-M   'P 1'
#
loop_
_entity.id
_entity.type
_entity.pdbx_description
1 polymer ?
#
loop_
_entity_poly.entity_id
_entity_poly.type
_entity_poly.pdbx_seq_one_letter_code
_entity_poly.pdbx_strand_id
1 'polypeptide(L)'
;MGEAVHLTPQERIKLVQTLRNALDSIGLQKTPIVAGVGGNSTRETIQLARDAAAAGADFALVIAPGYWAGYLKGNPAVVKRFFVDVAAGSPIPVYGTSHPAPAVLCGNVGKLARIAALLDGTSFTTLAGLIDFLLPSVVVGSAGAISPLPNIAPKFSMKLWNLTQNFETKADFKAAQKSQGLASLAESALLKSGVCDLSESCFLSTVF
;
A
#
# COMPACT_ATOMS: atom_id res chain seq x y z
N MET A 1 1.10 -6.64 6.58
CA MET A 1 1.06 -7.84 5.70
C MET A 1 -0.05 -8.74 6.24
N GLY A 2 -0.81 -9.43 5.39
CA GLY A 2 -2.00 -10.18 5.84
C GLY A 2 -2.08 -11.61 5.34
N GLU A 3 -0.96 -12.21 4.92
CA GLU A 3 -0.86 -13.63 4.55
C GLU A 3 -1.93 -14.12 3.58
N ALA A 4 -2.33 -13.25 2.65
CA ALA A 4 -3.55 -13.44 1.88
C ALA A 4 -3.55 -14.72 1.02
N VAL A 5 -2.38 -15.31 0.74
CA VAL A 5 -2.22 -16.57 0.00
C VAL A 5 -2.61 -17.81 0.82
N HIS A 6 -2.63 -17.72 2.15
CA HIS A 6 -3.03 -18.80 3.06
C HIS A 6 -4.50 -18.73 3.47
N LEU A 7 -5.20 -17.65 3.08
CA LEU A 7 -6.59 -17.43 3.44
C LEU A 7 -7.52 -17.91 2.34
N THR A 8 -8.60 -18.56 2.74
CA THR A 8 -9.75 -18.83 1.87
C THR A 8 -10.42 -17.52 1.45
N PRO A 9 -11.17 -17.52 0.32
CA PRO A 9 -11.97 -16.36 -0.08
C PRO A 9 -12.94 -15.88 1.01
N GLN A 10 -13.56 -16.80 1.74
CA GLN A 10 -14.49 -16.49 2.82
C GLN A 10 -13.80 -15.82 4.01
N GLU A 11 -12.60 -16.27 4.38
CA GLU A 11 -11.80 -15.62 5.43
C GLU A 11 -11.39 -14.21 5.04
N ARG A 12 -10.99 -13.99 3.78
CA ARG A 12 -10.68 -12.65 3.26
C ARG A 12 -11.87 -11.70 3.38
N ILE A 13 -13.06 -12.13 2.96
CA ILE A 13 -14.30 -11.36 3.09
C ILE A 13 -14.58 -11.03 4.56
N LYS A 14 -14.51 -12.06 5.43
CA LYS A 14 -14.78 -11.90 6.86
C LYS A 14 -13.81 -10.93 7.53
N LEU A 15 -12.53 -10.90 7.13
CA LEU A 15 -11.56 -9.94 7.64
C LEU A 15 -11.95 -8.50 7.32
N VAL A 16 -12.33 -8.22 6.07
CA VAL A 16 -12.76 -6.87 5.65
C VAL A 16 -14.02 -6.44 6.41
N GLN A 17 -15.02 -7.33 6.52
CA GLN A 17 -16.25 -7.05 7.27
C GLN A 17 -15.96 -6.78 8.75
N THR A 18 -15.10 -7.60 9.36
CA THR A 18 -14.72 -7.44 10.77
C THR A 18 -14.04 -6.10 11.00
N LEU A 19 -13.15 -5.69 10.10
CA LEU A 19 -12.49 -4.39 10.17
C LEU A 19 -13.48 -3.23 10.02
N ARG A 20 -14.35 -3.27 9.01
CA ARG A 20 -15.39 -2.24 8.79
C ARG A 20 -16.25 -2.09 10.04
N ASN A 21 -16.75 -3.19 10.58
CA ASN A 21 -17.56 -3.19 11.80
C ASN A 21 -16.79 -2.63 13.02
N ALA A 22 -15.51 -3.00 13.17
CA ALA A 22 -14.68 -2.49 14.26
C ALA A 22 -14.50 -0.97 14.16
N LEU A 23 -14.19 -0.45 12.96
CA LEU A 23 -14.08 1.00 12.71
C LEU A 23 -15.40 1.72 12.95
N ASP A 24 -16.52 1.15 12.52
CA ASP A 24 -17.85 1.73 12.74
C ASP A 24 -18.19 1.81 14.23
N SER A 25 -17.86 0.78 15.01
CA SER A 25 -18.14 0.72 16.45
C SER A 25 -17.44 1.82 17.27
N ILE A 26 -16.35 2.37 16.75
CA ILE A 26 -15.57 3.44 17.38
C ILE A 26 -15.73 4.80 16.69
N GLY A 27 -16.72 4.96 15.80
CA GLY A 27 -17.00 6.24 15.14
C GLY A 27 -16.01 6.62 14.02
N LEU A 28 -15.32 5.65 13.44
CA LEU A 28 -14.36 5.84 12.35
C LEU A 28 -14.94 5.38 11.00
N GLN A 29 -16.19 5.76 10.71
CA GLN A 29 -16.89 5.40 9.46
C GLN A 29 -16.13 5.87 8.21
N LYS A 30 -15.44 7.00 8.30
CA LYS A 30 -14.72 7.63 7.19
C LYS A 30 -13.30 7.11 6.97
N THR A 31 -12.81 6.21 7.82
CA THR A 31 -11.48 5.63 7.63
C THR A 31 -11.50 4.67 6.44
N PRO A 32 -10.70 4.92 5.39
CA PRO A 32 -10.72 4.09 4.19
C PRO A 32 -10.10 2.72 4.46
N ILE A 33 -10.70 1.68 3.89
CA ILE A 33 -10.18 0.32 3.90
C ILE A 33 -9.61 0.00 2.54
N VAL A 34 -8.31 -0.33 2.51
CA VAL A 34 -7.63 -0.80 1.30
C VAL A 34 -7.41 -2.31 1.41
N ALA A 35 -8.14 -3.09 0.60
CA ALA A 35 -8.09 -4.54 0.62
C ALA A 35 -7.11 -5.09 -0.43
N GLY A 36 -6.23 -6.00 -0.03
CA GLY A 36 -5.34 -6.71 -0.96
C GLY A 36 -6.11 -7.77 -1.77
N VAL A 37 -6.16 -7.62 -3.09
CA VAL A 37 -6.98 -8.46 -3.99
C VAL A 37 -6.18 -9.15 -5.10
N GLY A 38 -4.89 -9.40 -4.89
CA GLY A 38 -4.05 -10.11 -5.87
C GLY A 38 -4.45 -11.58 -6.06
N GLY A 39 -4.82 -11.94 -7.29
CA GLY A 39 -4.96 -13.32 -7.77
C GLY A 39 -3.87 -13.68 -8.78
N ASN A 40 -3.87 -14.94 -9.25
CA ASN A 40 -2.95 -15.41 -10.30
C ASN A 40 -3.51 -15.25 -11.72
N SER A 41 -4.75 -14.74 -11.85
CA SER A 41 -5.37 -14.41 -13.14
C SER A 41 -6.17 -13.11 -13.06
N THR A 42 -6.37 -12.45 -14.21
CA THR A 42 -7.20 -11.24 -14.33
C THR A 42 -8.62 -11.47 -13.82
N ARG A 43 -9.25 -12.59 -14.22
CA ARG A 43 -10.62 -12.94 -13.83
C ARG A 43 -10.75 -13.12 -12.32
N GLU A 44 -9.83 -13.87 -11.71
CA GLU A 44 -9.79 -14.08 -10.26
C GLU A 44 -9.58 -12.76 -9.51
N THR A 45 -8.66 -11.92 -9.99
CA THR A 45 -8.37 -10.61 -9.37
C THR A 45 -9.60 -9.70 -9.40
N ILE A 46 -10.33 -9.67 -10.51
CA ILE A 46 -11.60 -8.93 -10.63
C ILE A 46 -12.65 -9.49 -9.65
N GLN A 47 -12.76 -10.81 -9.52
CA GLN A 47 -13.70 -11.41 -8.56
C GLN A 47 -13.35 -11.02 -7.12
N LEU A 48 -12.08 -11.10 -6.74
CA LEU A 48 -11.61 -10.69 -5.42
C LEU A 48 -11.86 -9.20 -5.13
N ALA A 49 -11.72 -8.34 -6.15
CA ALA A 49 -12.04 -6.92 -6.02
C ALA A 49 -13.54 -6.68 -5.77
N ARG A 50 -14.42 -7.44 -6.44
CA ARG A 50 -15.87 -7.39 -6.21
C ARG A 50 -16.23 -7.89 -4.82
N ASP A 51 -15.64 -8.99 -4.39
CA ASP A 51 -15.87 -9.56 -3.06
C ASP A 51 -15.43 -8.58 -1.96
N ALA A 52 -14.27 -7.94 -2.13
CA ALA A 52 -13.77 -6.93 -1.20
C ALA A 52 -14.68 -5.69 -1.14
N ALA A 53 -15.15 -5.19 -2.30
CA ALA A 53 -16.08 -4.08 -2.34
C ALA A 53 -17.42 -4.41 -1.65
N ALA A 54 -17.97 -5.59 -1.93
CA ALA A 54 -19.20 -6.06 -1.27
C ALA A 54 -19.02 -6.24 0.25
N ALA A 55 -17.80 -6.53 0.70
CA ALA A 55 -17.44 -6.64 2.11
C ALA A 55 -17.24 -5.28 2.82
N GLY A 56 -17.23 -4.16 2.08
CA GLY A 56 -17.06 -2.81 2.63
C GLY A 56 -15.66 -2.21 2.49
N ALA A 57 -14.83 -2.72 1.57
CA ALA A 57 -13.57 -2.06 1.22
C ALA A 57 -13.81 -0.85 0.30
N ASP A 58 -13.03 0.21 0.51
CA ASP A 58 -13.09 1.44 -0.29
C ASP A 58 -12.13 1.42 -1.48
N PHE A 59 -11.01 0.70 -1.35
CA PHE A 59 -9.98 0.57 -2.38
C PHE A 59 -9.48 -0.87 -2.51
N ALA A 60 -9.09 -1.24 -3.72
CA ALA A 60 -8.44 -2.51 -4.03
C ALA A 60 -6.93 -2.31 -4.24
N LEU A 61 -6.09 -3.06 -3.52
CA LEU A 61 -4.66 -3.14 -3.75
C LEU A 61 -4.33 -4.40 -4.55
N VAL A 62 -3.86 -4.23 -5.78
CA VAL A 62 -3.60 -5.30 -6.75
C VAL A 62 -2.11 -5.49 -6.94
N ILE A 63 -1.62 -6.70 -6.65
CA ILE A 63 -0.26 -7.12 -6.95
C ILE A 63 -0.28 -7.92 -8.26
N ALA A 64 0.72 -7.71 -9.12
CA ALA A 64 0.86 -8.50 -10.34
C ALA A 64 1.04 -10.00 -10.02
N PRO A 65 0.55 -10.93 -10.86
CA PRO A 65 0.63 -12.36 -10.61
C PRO A 65 2.07 -12.85 -10.37
N GLY A 66 2.39 -13.20 -9.12
CA GLY A 66 3.74 -13.58 -8.72
C GLY A 66 4.25 -14.86 -9.39
N TYR A 67 3.35 -15.83 -9.62
CA TYR A 67 3.69 -17.09 -10.27
C TYR A 67 4.29 -16.90 -11.68
N TRP A 68 3.87 -15.85 -12.39
CA TRP A 68 4.30 -15.56 -13.77
C TRP A 68 5.40 -14.50 -13.85
N ALA A 69 6.03 -14.13 -12.74
CA ALA A 69 6.95 -12.98 -12.67
C ALA A 69 8.07 -13.03 -13.74
N GLY A 70 8.62 -14.21 -14.02
CA GLY A 70 9.65 -14.40 -15.04
C GLY A 70 9.16 -14.04 -16.46
N TYR A 71 7.96 -14.49 -16.83
CA TYR A 71 7.35 -14.15 -18.12
C TYR A 71 6.93 -12.68 -18.18
N LEU A 72 6.30 -12.18 -17.12
CA LEU A 72 5.80 -10.80 -17.07
C LEU A 72 6.93 -9.76 -17.17
N LYS A 73 8.13 -10.08 -16.68
CA LYS A 73 9.31 -9.21 -16.80
C LYS A 73 9.68 -8.87 -18.25
N GLY A 74 9.50 -9.82 -19.17
CA GLY A 74 9.75 -9.61 -20.61
C GLY A 74 8.56 -9.03 -21.37
N ASN A 75 7.39 -8.90 -20.75
CA ASN A 75 6.12 -8.62 -21.43
C ASN A 75 5.36 -7.46 -20.76
N PRO A 76 5.90 -6.23 -20.77
CA PRO A 76 5.28 -5.07 -20.10
C PRO A 76 3.89 -4.72 -20.66
N ALA A 77 3.61 -5.04 -21.93
CA ALA A 77 2.28 -4.88 -22.53
C ALA A 77 1.23 -5.76 -21.83
N VAL A 78 1.60 -6.99 -21.44
CA VAL A 78 0.71 -7.92 -20.71
C VAL A 78 0.45 -7.41 -19.30
N VAL A 79 1.49 -6.89 -18.63
CA VAL A 79 1.36 -6.28 -17.29
C VAL A 79 0.42 -5.07 -17.34
N LYS A 80 0.63 -4.18 -18.32
CA LYS A 80 -0.26 -3.03 -18.54
C LYS A 80 -1.69 -3.48 -18.79
N ARG A 81 -1.90 -4.47 -19.66
CA ARG A 81 -3.24 -4.98 -19.98
C ARG A 81 -3.92 -5.57 -18.75
N PHE A 82 -3.20 -6.34 -17.94
CA PHE A 82 -3.70 -6.88 -16.68
C PHE A 82 -4.24 -5.78 -15.76
N PHE A 83 -3.46 -4.73 -15.49
CA PHE A 83 -3.92 -3.65 -14.61
C PHE A 83 -5.07 -2.84 -15.20
N VAL A 84 -5.07 -2.59 -16.52
CA VAL A 84 -6.19 -1.92 -17.21
C VAL A 84 -7.48 -2.73 -17.10
N ASP A 85 -7.41 -4.04 -17.36
CA ASP A 85 -8.59 -4.90 -17.33
C ASP A 85 -9.12 -5.07 -15.89
N VAL A 86 -8.22 -5.16 -14.90
CA VAL A 86 -8.62 -5.19 -13.48
C VAL A 86 -9.25 -3.86 -13.05
N ALA A 87 -8.67 -2.73 -13.42
CA ALA A 87 -9.22 -1.41 -13.11
C ALA A 87 -10.60 -1.21 -13.74
N ALA A 88 -10.80 -1.67 -14.99
CA ALA A 88 -12.10 -1.60 -15.67
C ALA A 88 -13.15 -2.55 -15.07
N GLY A 89 -12.72 -3.70 -14.53
CA GLY A 89 -13.61 -4.70 -13.93
C GLY A 89 -13.92 -4.52 -12.45
N SER A 90 -13.15 -3.68 -11.75
CA SER A 90 -13.29 -3.42 -10.31
C SER A 90 -14.39 -2.40 -10.04
N PRO A 91 -15.29 -2.66 -9.06
CA PRO A 91 -16.31 -1.69 -8.65
C PRO A 91 -15.76 -0.58 -7.75
N ILE A 92 -14.54 -0.74 -7.22
CA ILE A 92 -13.84 0.23 -6.36
C ILE A 92 -12.50 0.64 -6.98
N PRO A 93 -11.96 1.84 -6.67
CA PRO A 93 -10.68 2.29 -7.21
C PRO A 93 -9.52 1.34 -6.88
N VAL A 94 -8.58 1.22 -7.82
CA VAL A 94 -7.48 0.25 -7.75
C VAL A 94 -6.13 0.94 -7.58
N TYR A 95 -5.40 0.53 -6.54
CA TYR A 95 -3.97 0.75 -6.40
C TYR A 95 -3.20 -0.45 -6.96
N GLY A 96 -2.41 -0.25 -8.01
CA GLY A 96 -1.49 -1.27 -8.51
C GLY A 96 -0.21 -1.38 -7.69
N THR A 97 0.50 -2.50 -7.77
CA THR A 97 1.90 -2.61 -7.32
C THR A 97 2.84 -2.92 -8.48
N SER A 98 4.06 -2.38 -8.43
CA SER A 98 4.92 -2.31 -9.60
C SER A 98 6.03 -3.37 -9.63
N HIS A 99 5.66 -4.66 -9.70
CA HIS A 99 6.61 -5.72 -10.08
C HIS A 99 6.16 -6.42 -11.38
N PRO A 100 6.65 -6.05 -12.59
CA PRO A 100 7.57 -4.96 -12.96
C PRO A 100 6.89 -3.88 -13.85
N ALA A 101 6.15 -2.96 -13.22
CA ALA A 101 5.72 -1.61 -13.66
C ALA A 101 4.61 -1.38 -14.73
N PRO A 102 3.89 -0.22 -14.70
CA PRO A 102 3.70 0.77 -13.62
C PRO A 102 2.37 0.49 -12.87
N ALA A 103 2.31 0.55 -11.54
CA ALA A 103 2.00 1.76 -10.75
C ALA A 103 1.93 1.43 -9.23
N VAL A 104 1.91 2.49 -8.41
CA VAL A 104 1.56 2.72 -6.99
C VAL A 104 2.30 2.11 -5.80
N LEU A 105 2.80 0.87 -5.79
CA LEU A 105 3.50 0.35 -4.59
C LEU A 105 4.86 -0.32 -4.90
N CYS A 106 5.84 0.02 -4.05
CA CYS A 106 7.22 -0.48 -3.92
C CYS A 106 8.29 0.03 -4.91
N GLY A 107 9.32 0.68 -4.33
CA GLY A 107 10.72 0.26 -4.54
C GLY A 107 11.75 1.36 -4.81
N ASN A 108 11.36 2.57 -5.23
CA ASN A 108 12.36 3.58 -5.56
C ASN A 108 11.78 5.00 -5.60
N VAL A 109 12.33 5.91 -4.79
CA VAL A 109 12.00 7.35 -4.80
C VAL A 109 12.15 7.94 -6.20
N GLY A 110 13.16 7.54 -6.97
CA GLY A 110 13.36 8.01 -8.34
C GLY A 110 12.27 7.54 -9.32
N LYS A 111 11.58 6.42 -9.05
CA LYS A 111 10.42 6.02 -9.84
C LYS A 111 9.20 6.84 -9.47
N LEU A 112 9.00 7.09 -8.17
CA LEU A 112 7.94 7.98 -7.66
C LEU A 112 8.09 9.38 -8.25
N ALA A 113 9.30 9.95 -8.20
CA ALA A 113 9.60 11.26 -8.74
C ALA A 113 9.30 11.37 -10.25
N ARG A 114 9.64 10.34 -11.04
CA ARG A 114 9.30 10.32 -12.49
C ARG A 114 7.80 10.27 -12.72
N ILE A 115 7.08 9.47 -11.94
CA ILE A 115 5.62 9.35 -12.08
C ILE A 115 4.94 10.66 -11.66
N ALA A 116 5.34 11.24 -10.52
CA ALA A 116 4.83 12.52 -10.05
C ALA A 116 5.16 13.67 -10.99
N ALA A 117 6.30 13.64 -11.70
CA ALA A 117 6.63 14.64 -12.71
C ALA A 117 5.79 14.50 -14.00
N LEU A 118 5.25 13.32 -14.30
CA LEU A 118 4.45 13.04 -15.49
C LEU A 118 2.95 13.23 -15.29
N LEU A 119 2.50 13.28 -14.03
CA LEU A 119 1.09 13.30 -13.66
C LEU A 119 0.79 14.55 -12.83
N ASP A 120 -0.35 15.17 -13.09
CA ASP A 120 -0.78 16.42 -12.45
C ASP A 120 -1.29 16.26 -11.00
N GLY A 121 -1.19 15.03 -10.45
CA GLY A 121 -1.64 14.71 -9.08
C GLY A 121 -3.16 14.67 -8.90
N THR A 122 -3.95 14.98 -9.91
CA THR A 122 -5.43 15.05 -9.80
C THR A 122 -6.12 13.74 -10.13
N SER A 123 -5.55 12.97 -11.05
CA SER A 123 -6.11 11.70 -11.55
C SER A 123 -5.42 10.47 -10.96
N PHE A 124 -4.25 10.64 -10.35
CA PHE A 124 -3.40 9.54 -9.94
C PHE A 124 -2.50 9.94 -8.78
N THR A 125 -2.43 9.08 -7.77
CA THR A 125 -1.65 9.30 -6.55
C THR A 125 -0.62 8.19 -6.39
N THR A 126 0.57 8.56 -5.93
CA THR A 126 1.63 7.60 -5.62
C THR A 126 1.78 7.40 -4.12
N LEU A 127 2.03 6.16 -3.69
CA LEU A 127 2.32 5.81 -2.30
C LEU A 127 3.69 5.14 -2.22
N ALA A 128 4.43 5.42 -1.14
CA ALA A 128 5.61 4.66 -0.79
C ALA A 128 5.18 3.25 -0.35
N GLY A 129 5.88 2.21 -0.82
CA GLY A 129 5.58 0.82 -0.45
C GLY A 129 6.13 0.40 0.91
N LEU A 130 6.89 1.28 1.56
CA LEU A 130 7.48 1.13 2.88
C LEU A 130 7.67 2.52 3.50
N ILE A 131 7.71 2.62 4.82
CA ILE A 131 7.84 3.91 5.53
C ILE A 131 9.31 4.34 5.69
N ASP A 132 10.26 3.45 5.40
CA ASP A 132 11.72 3.66 5.47
C ASP A 132 12.24 4.74 4.51
N PHE A 133 11.47 5.09 3.47
CA PHE A 133 11.73 6.22 2.58
C PHE A 133 10.51 7.17 2.44
N LEU A 134 9.67 7.31 3.47
CA LEU A 134 8.49 8.19 3.45
C LEU A 134 8.84 9.66 3.17
N LEU A 135 9.73 10.27 3.97
CA LEU A 135 10.15 11.67 3.82
C LEU A 135 10.56 12.03 2.38
N PRO A 136 11.54 11.35 1.76
CA PRO A 136 11.91 11.67 0.39
C PRO A 136 10.80 11.36 -0.62
N SER A 137 9.86 10.46 -0.32
CA SER A 137 8.69 10.20 -1.18
C SER A 137 7.71 11.36 -1.18
N VAL A 138 7.39 11.90 0.00
CA VAL A 138 6.49 13.05 0.15
C VAL A 138 7.06 14.27 -0.56
N VAL A 139 8.37 14.51 -0.42
CA VAL A 139 9.07 15.62 -1.10
C VAL A 139 8.91 15.56 -2.63
N VAL A 140 8.83 14.37 -3.22
CA VAL A 140 8.66 14.19 -4.67
C VAL A 140 7.19 14.04 -5.10
N GLY A 141 6.23 14.28 -4.20
CA GLY A 141 4.79 14.28 -4.52
C GLY A 141 4.04 12.98 -4.22
N SER A 142 4.58 12.10 -3.37
CA SER A 142 3.82 10.94 -2.87
C SER A 142 2.84 11.38 -1.78
N ALA A 143 1.65 10.78 -1.76
CA ALA A 143 0.63 11.10 -0.77
C ALA A 143 0.81 10.38 0.56
N GLY A 144 1.76 9.43 0.68
CA GLY A 144 1.94 8.69 1.92
C GLY A 144 2.67 7.38 1.72
N ALA A 145 2.46 6.45 2.65
CA ALA A 145 3.06 5.12 2.60
C ALA A 145 2.06 4.04 3.02
N ILE A 146 2.22 2.86 2.41
CA ILE A 146 1.69 1.60 2.92
C ILE A 146 2.87 0.84 3.52
N SER A 147 2.83 0.58 4.82
CA SER A 147 3.96 -0.06 5.52
C SER A 147 3.48 -0.98 6.63
N PRO A 148 4.27 -2.01 7.00
CA PRO A 148 4.06 -2.82 8.19
C PRO A 148 4.31 -2.10 9.52
N LEU A 149 5.29 -1.20 9.65
CA LEU A 149 5.66 -0.56 10.93
C LEU A 149 4.50 0.11 11.69
N PRO A 150 3.50 0.76 11.05
CA PRO A 150 2.31 1.28 11.72
C PRO A 150 1.54 0.28 12.58
N ASN A 151 1.63 -1.01 12.30
CA ASN A 151 1.00 -2.04 13.12
C ASN A 151 1.64 -2.14 14.51
N ILE A 152 2.97 -1.90 14.59
CA ILE A 152 3.75 -1.99 15.83
C ILE A 152 3.88 -0.60 16.49
N ALA A 153 4.10 0.43 15.69
CA ALA A 153 4.44 1.77 16.17
C ALA A 153 3.55 2.87 15.54
N PRO A 154 2.20 2.78 15.64
CA PRO A 154 1.28 3.68 14.94
C PRO A 154 1.47 5.16 15.32
N LYS A 155 1.70 5.45 16.60
CA LYS A 155 1.95 6.82 17.09
C LYS A 155 3.24 7.41 16.52
N PHE A 156 4.27 6.59 16.36
CA PHE A 156 5.53 7.01 15.76
C PHE A 156 5.35 7.26 14.26
N SER A 157 4.65 6.38 13.53
CA SER A 157 4.35 6.56 12.12
C SER A 157 3.56 7.84 11.85
N MET A 158 2.53 8.12 12.65
CA MET A 158 1.78 9.38 12.56
C MET A 158 2.63 10.60 12.89
N LYS A 159 3.53 10.50 13.88
CA LYS A 159 4.48 11.59 14.19
C LYS A 159 5.41 11.86 13.01
N LEU A 160 5.95 10.82 12.37
CA LEU A 160 6.79 10.97 11.18
C LEU A 160 5.99 11.60 10.04
N TRP A 161 4.79 11.10 9.75
CA TRP A 161 3.89 11.69 8.74
C TRP A 161 3.62 13.18 8.98
N ASN A 162 3.31 13.57 10.22
CA ASN A 162 3.07 14.97 10.55
C ASN A 162 4.32 15.84 10.35
N LEU A 163 5.51 15.31 10.68
CA LEU A 163 6.75 16.00 10.38
C LEU A 163 6.90 16.17 8.87
N THR A 164 6.55 15.18 8.04
CA THR A 164 6.64 15.31 6.56
C THR A 164 5.73 16.34 5.92
N GLN A 165 4.73 16.87 6.64
CA GLN A 165 3.79 17.83 6.07
C GLN A 165 4.31 19.28 6.08
N ASN A 166 5.25 19.64 6.96
CA ASN A 166 5.72 21.02 7.05
C ASN A 166 7.18 21.13 7.53
N PHE A 167 8.01 21.85 6.75
CA PHE A 167 9.45 22.05 6.99
C PHE A 167 9.89 23.50 6.81
N GLU A 168 9.30 24.41 7.58
CA GLU A 168 9.57 25.85 7.46
C GLU A 168 11.02 26.20 7.84
N THR A 169 11.60 25.47 8.80
CA THR A 169 12.97 25.71 9.25
C THR A 169 13.91 24.54 8.96
N LYS A 170 15.22 24.83 8.91
CA LYS A 170 16.26 23.79 8.85
C LYS A 170 16.19 22.84 10.06
N ALA A 171 15.69 23.30 11.20
CA ALA A 171 15.54 22.48 12.40
C ALA A 171 14.41 21.45 12.22
N ASP A 172 13.29 21.85 11.62
CA ASP A 172 12.16 20.96 11.33
C ASP A 172 12.57 19.87 10.34
N PHE A 173 13.26 20.26 9.27
CA PHE A 173 13.80 19.31 8.29
C PHE A 173 14.75 18.31 8.96
N LYS A 174 15.64 18.77 9.84
CA LYS A 174 16.57 17.90 10.58
C LYS A 174 15.84 16.95 11.54
N ALA A 175 14.75 17.41 12.17
CA ALA A 175 13.91 16.58 13.02
C ALA A 175 13.22 15.46 12.23
N ALA A 176 12.63 15.79 11.07
CA ALA A 176 12.10 14.79 10.15
C ALA A 176 13.16 13.81 9.66
N GLN A 177 14.32 14.30 9.25
CA GLN A 177 15.41 13.44 8.79
C GLN A 177 15.84 12.45 9.86
N LYS A 178 15.93 12.90 11.12
CA LYS A 178 16.23 12.03 12.27
C LYS A 178 15.14 10.98 12.48
N SER A 179 13.87 11.38 12.47
CA SER A 179 12.74 10.44 12.59
C SER A 179 12.67 9.47 11.41
N GLN A 180 12.95 9.91 10.20
CA GLN A 180 13.04 9.06 9.01
C GLN A 180 14.14 8.00 9.16
N GLY A 181 15.32 8.38 9.67
CA GLY A 181 16.40 7.44 9.94
C GLY A 181 15.99 6.35 10.93
N LEU A 182 15.27 6.70 11.99
CA LEU A 182 14.72 5.72 12.94
C LEU A 182 13.70 4.79 12.29
N ALA A 183 12.80 5.33 11.46
CA ALA A 183 11.83 4.52 10.73
C ALA A 183 12.51 3.53 9.78
N SER A 184 13.56 3.96 9.09
CA SER A 184 14.35 3.11 8.19
C SER A 184 15.04 1.95 8.92
N LEU A 185 15.65 2.23 10.07
CA LEU A 185 16.27 1.19 10.90
C LEU A 185 15.22 0.20 11.44
N ALA A 186 14.08 0.71 11.91
CA ALA A 186 12.99 -0.12 12.43
C ALA A 186 12.39 -1.02 11.35
N GLU A 187 12.08 -0.47 10.16
CA GLU A 187 11.54 -1.22 9.04
C GLU A 187 12.55 -2.29 8.55
N SER A 188 13.83 -1.93 8.47
CA SER A 188 14.88 -2.89 8.08
C SER A 188 15.01 -4.04 9.08
N ALA A 189 14.91 -3.76 10.38
CA ALA A 189 14.89 -4.81 11.40
C ALA A 189 13.66 -5.71 11.27
N LEU A 190 12.49 -5.10 11.05
CA LEU A 190 11.22 -5.79 10.89
C LEU A 190 11.16 -6.69 9.66
N LEU A 191 11.75 -6.26 8.55
CA LEU A 191 11.79 -7.06 7.31
C LEU A 191 12.76 -8.24 7.40
N LYS A 192 13.79 -8.17 8.25
CA LYS A 192 14.76 -9.27 8.44
C LYS A 192 14.16 -10.46 9.20
N SER A 193 13.20 -10.22 10.09
CA SER A 193 12.53 -11.28 10.84
C SER A 193 11.39 -11.96 10.07
N GLY A 194 11.02 -11.44 8.90
CA GLY A 194 10.02 -12.05 8.02
C GLY A 194 8.58 -11.91 8.52
N VAL A 195 7.68 -12.63 7.86
CA VAL A 195 6.22 -12.53 8.09
C VAL A 195 5.83 -13.07 9.48
N CYS A 196 6.60 -14.01 10.04
CA CYS A 196 6.29 -14.65 11.32
C CYS A 196 6.15 -13.63 12.47
N ASP A 197 7.06 -12.68 12.62
CA ASP A 197 6.99 -11.66 13.69
C ASP A 197 5.94 -10.56 13.40
N LEU A 198 5.59 -10.38 12.11
CA LEU A 198 4.56 -9.44 11.67
C LEU A 198 3.14 -9.97 11.91
N SER A 199 2.95 -11.29 11.90
CA SER A 199 1.66 -11.93 12.14
C SER A 199 1.14 -11.69 13.57
N GLU A 200 2.04 -11.58 14.56
CA GLU A 200 1.70 -11.20 15.94
C GLU A 200 1.29 -9.73 16.06
N SER A 201 1.62 -8.90 15.07
CA SER A 201 1.64 -7.44 15.20
C SER A 201 0.44 -6.71 14.58
N CYS A 202 -0.55 -7.42 13.99
CA CYS A 202 -1.78 -6.89 13.36
C CYS A 202 -1.73 -6.68 11.83
N PHE A 203 -2.87 -7.00 11.20
CA PHE A 203 -3.04 -7.38 9.78
C PHE A 203 -3.15 -6.21 8.79
N LEU A 204 -2.97 -4.96 9.21
CA LEU A 204 -3.47 -3.80 8.46
C LEU A 204 -2.34 -2.99 7.83
N SER A 205 -2.32 -2.97 6.51
CA SER A 205 -1.58 -1.97 5.76
C SER A 205 -2.28 -0.62 5.91
N THR A 206 -1.83 0.21 6.85
CA THR A 206 -2.36 1.57 7.02
C THR A 206 -1.85 2.42 5.87
N VAL A 207 -2.77 3.01 5.11
CA VAL A 207 -2.48 4.11 4.18
C VAL A 207 -2.55 5.41 5.00
N PHE A 208 -1.48 6.21 4.95
CA PHE A 208 -1.50 7.60 5.42
C PHE A 208 -1.69 8.54 4.23
#